data_AF-A0A4P5VV87-F1
#
_entry.id   AF-A0A4P5VV87-F1
#
_cell.length_a   1.000
_cell.length_b   1.000
_cell.length_c   1.000
_cell.angle_alpha   90.00
_cell.angle_beta   90.00
_cell.angle_gamma   90.00
#
_symmetry.space_group_name_H-M   'P 1'
#
loop_
_entity.id
_entity.type
_entity.pdbx_description
1 polymer ?
#
loop_
_entity_poly.entity_id
_entity_poly.type
_entity_poly.pdbx_seq_one_letter_code
_entity_poly.pdbx_strand_id
1 'polypeptide(L)'
;MLLLILAMARAVAATGAWWLESPEMLERASAATVESAAAKAGYSVRVVKRFHLGEGWEFVALVEGFADEAAATAAARSLNKDTGVVMTLVHDPAKGPPVRTSVDDAKKAAVVPVSDAAGVIAGCIAAHGGATGGAAALARAPAVRFEFEREFDLDSRHLVVGHEYWRDATSRRLEVRAKGGGASSLSVATANGAWIRVGDQVEKRDIGVLISQADTFAPEVVLGVALDVQTLLGGPGSEELLLLEGAESGVRVGRGEDPSEPGLAFADIDPGSGHLDRVRYVTEGGAVLFEMRDWKLLAPGVLVPGTMTLERADGRRETIHVKRLEMADTAPAGTFNAPEKDTPSP
;
A
#
# COMPACT_ATOMS: atom_id res chain seq x y z
N MET A 1 -21.41 -36.12 51.09
CA MET A 1 -20.90 -36.86 49.91
C MET A 1 -21.34 -36.08 48.68
N LEU A 2 -20.64 -35.04 48.23
CA LEU A 2 -19.21 -34.92 47.95
C LEU A 2 -18.78 -35.84 46.81
N LEU A 3 -18.27 -35.22 45.73
CA LEU A 3 -17.46 -35.76 44.62
C LEU A 3 -18.18 -36.47 43.45
N LEU A 4 -18.46 -35.68 42.41
CA LEU A 4 -18.20 -36.04 41.01
C LEU A 4 -17.83 -34.73 40.27
N ILE A 5 -16.64 -34.16 40.53
CA ILE A 5 -15.43 -34.27 39.68
C ILE A 5 -15.83 -34.06 38.20
N LEU A 6 -15.87 -32.84 37.66
CA LEU A 6 -14.72 -31.96 37.36
C LEU A 6 -13.61 -32.68 36.56
N ALA A 7 -13.92 -33.09 35.34
CA ALA A 7 -12.99 -33.46 34.26
C ALA A 7 -13.81 -33.48 32.95
N MET A 8 -13.52 -32.80 31.85
CA MET A 8 -12.33 -32.10 31.39
C MET A 8 -12.74 -30.87 30.55
N ALA A 9 -12.76 -29.69 31.16
CA ALA A 9 -12.35 -28.49 30.45
C ALA A 9 -10.88 -28.30 30.81
N ARG A 10 -9.98 -28.98 30.07
CA ARG A 10 -8.58 -28.56 30.05
C ARG A 10 -8.53 -27.25 29.27
N ALA A 11 -8.88 -26.16 29.93
CA ALA A 11 -8.25 -24.89 29.63
C ALA A 11 -6.79 -25.11 30.02
N VAL A 12 -5.97 -25.49 29.04
CA VAL A 12 -4.52 -25.35 29.19
C VAL A 12 -4.30 -23.86 29.28
N ALA A 13 -4.19 -23.36 30.51
CA ALA A 13 -3.61 -22.06 30.76
C ALA A 13 -2.16 -22.17 30.27
N ALA A 14 -1.94 -21.83 29.01
CA ALA A 14 -0.62 -21.72 28.45
C ALA A 14 -0.05 -20.41 29.00
N THR A 15 0.67 -20.51 30.12
CA THR A 15 1.23 -19.40 30.92
C THR A 15 2.39 -18.67 30.24
N GLY A 16 2.42 -18.64 28.90
CA GLY A 16 3.44 -17.93 28.14
C GLY A 16 3.11 -16.46 28.01
N ALA A 17 4.09 -15.58 28.24
CA ALA A 17 3.94 -14.15 27.95
C ALA A 17 3.98 -13.87 26.43
N TRP A 18 4.42 -14.86 25.64
CA TRP A 18 4.64 -14.78 24.21
C TRP A 18 3.71 -15.72 23.44
N TRP A 19 3.18 -15.23 22.32
CA TRP A 19 2.42 -16.01 21.35
C TRP A 19 2.76 -15.56 19.92
N LEU A 20 2.32 -16.34 18.93
CA LEU A 20 2.49 -16.02 17.51
C LEU A 20 1.13 -15.79 16.87
N GLU A 21 1.08 -14.87 15.92
CA GLU A 21 -0.07 -14.58 15.07
C GLU A 21 0.29 -14.82 13.61
N SER A 22 -0.58 -15.51 12.87
CA SER A 22 -0.53 -15.45 11.41
C SER A 22 -0.96 -14.06 10.92
N PRO A 23 -0.72 -13.72 9.64
CA PRO A 23 -1.39 -12.61 8.99
C PRO A 23 -2.91 -12.77 9.07
N GLU A 24 -3.60 -11.65 8.94
CA GLU A 24 -5.05 -11.58 8.82
C GLU A 24 -5.52 -12.20 7.49
N MET A 25 -6.54 -13.05 7.57
CA MET A 25 -7.05 -13.81 6.43
C MET A 25 -8.56 -13.68 6.32
N LEU A 26 -9.06 -13.41 5.12
CA LEU A 26 -10.50 -13.27 4.86
C LEU A 26 -11.26 -14.60 5.04
N GLU A 27 -10.59 -15.73 4.81
CA GLU A 27 -11.18 -17.06 4.88
C GLU A 27 -10.63 -17.88 6.05
N ARG A 28 -11.52 -18.53 6.79
CA ARG A 28 -11.15 -19.46 7.87
C ARG A 28 -10.27 -20.61 7.38
N ALA A 29 -10.46 -21.05 6.14
CA ALA A 29 -9.72 -22.16 5.54
C ALA A 29 -8.22 -21.83 5.44
N SER A 30 -7.87 -20.59 5.12
CA SER A 30 -6.49 -20.12 5.07
C SER A 30 -5.85 -20.19 6.47
N ALA A 31 -6.54 -19.72 7.51
CA ALA A 31 -6.05 -19.78 8.89
C ALA A 31 -5.95 -21.24 9.40
N ALA A 32 -6.83 -22.14 8.93
CA ALA A 32 -6.79 -23.56 9.27
C ALA A 32 -5.54 -24.28 8.72
N THR A 33 -4.91 -23.75 7.66
CA THR A 33 -3.66 -24.30 7.13
C THR A 33 -2.51 -24.07 8.11
N VAL A 34 -2.42 -22.87 8.68
CA VAL A 34 -1.45 -22.52 9.73
C VAL A 34 -1.75 -23.30 11.01
N GLU A 35 -3.02 -23.44 11.39
CA GLU A 35 -3.46 -24.28 12.50
C GLU A 35 -2.99 -25.73 12.35
N SER A 36 -3.20 -26.34 11.18
CA SER A 36 -2.77 -27.72 10.94
C SER A 36 -1.26 -27.88 10.99
N ALA A 37 -0.49 -26.92 10.47
CA ALA A 37 0.96 -26.96 10.53
C ALA A 37 1.48 -26.83 11.97
N ALA A 38 0.94 -25.86 12.72
CA ALA A 38 1.31 -25.65 14.12
C ALA A 38 0.94 -26.84 15.02
N ALA A 39 -0.23 -27.44 14.82
CA ALA A 39 -0.64 -28.65 15.53
C ALA A 39 0.29 -29.84 15.21
N LYS A 40 0.68 -30.01 13.95
CA LYS A 40 1.63 -31.07 13.52
C LYS A 40 3.02 -30.87 14.14
N ALA A 41 3.44 -29.62 14.33
CA ALA A 41 4.67 -29.27 15.03
C ALA A 41 4.57 -29.38 16.56
N GLY A 42 3.40 -29.75 17.10
CA GLY A 42 3.19 -29.98 18.52
C GLY A 42 2.89 -28.70 19.32
N TYR A 43 2.59 -27.58 18.66
CA TYR A 43 2.23 -26.34 19.33
C TYR A 43 0.74 -26.28 19.69
N SER A 44 0.42 -25.52 20.74
CA SER A 44 -0.96 -25.17 21.07
C SER A 44 -1.43 -24.06 20.15
N VAL A 45 -2.41 -24.34 19.30
CA VAL A 45 -2.89 -23.39 18.28
C VAL A 45 -4.41 -23.32 18.25
N ARG A 46 -4.93 -22.14 17.92
CA ARG A 46 -6.37 -21.89 17.69
C ARG A 46 -6.61 -20.84 16.63
N VAL A 47 -7.67 -20.98 15.85
CA VAL A 47 -8.14 -19.93 14.93
C VAL A 47 -9.12 -19.00 15.64
N VAL A 48 -8.84 -17.70 15.61
CA VAL A 48 -9.72 -16.65 16.14
C VAL A 48 -10.24 -15.77 15.02
N LYS A 49 -11.37 -15.12 15.29
CA LYS A 49 -12.03 -14.18 14.39
C LYS A 49 -11.91 -12.77 14.98
N ARG A 50 -11.40 -11.80 14.20
CA ARG A 50 -11.22 -10.39 14.59
C ARG A 50 -12.08 -9.48 13.74
N PHE A 51 -12.54 -8.38 14.34
CA PHE A 51 -13.32 -7.36 13.63
C PHE A 51 -12.50 -6.08 13.52
N HIS A 52 -12.31 -5.61 12.29
CA HIS A 52 -11.59 -4.39 11.96
C HIS A 52 -12.59 -3.34 11.47
N LEU A 53 -12.57 -2.17 12.10
CA LEU A 53 -13.51 -1.10 11.78
C LEU A 53 -13.20 -0.58 10.37
N GLY A 54 -14.12 -0.84 9.43
CA GLY A 54 -13.99 -0.44 8.02
C GLY A 54 -13.55 -1.57 7.09
N GLU A 55 -12.96 -2.65 7.61
CA GLU A 55 -12.42 -3.76 6.82
C GLU A 55 -13.21 -5.07 7.02
N GLY A 56 -13.98 -5.18 8.11
CA GLY A 56 -14.89 -6.29 8.34
C GLY A 56 -14.32 -7.36 9.26
N TRP A 57 -14.66 -8.62 9.00
CA TRP A 57 -14.25 -9.74 9.84
C TRP A 57 -13.14 -10.57 9.18
N GLU A 58 -12.09 -10.86 9.94
CA GLU A 58 -10.92 -11.62 9.49
C GLU A 58 -10.56 -12.74 10.46
N PHE A 59 -9.74 -13.69 10.00
CA PHE A 59 -9.30 -14.87 10.74
C PHE A 59 -7.79 -14.84 10.95
N VAL A 60 -7.34 -15.22 12.15
CA VAL A 60 -5.93 -15.30 12.53
C VAL A 60 -5.70 -16.62 13.26
N ALA A 61 -4.61 -17.32 12.95
CA ALA A 61 -4.14 -18.46 13.73
C ALA A 61 -3.22 -17.96 14.87
N LEU A 62 -3.59 -18.28 16.10
CA LEU A 62 -2.83 -17.97 17.32
C LEU A 62 -2.09 -19.20 17.82
N VAL A 63 -0.77 -19.12 17.92
CA VAL A 63 0.07 -20.17 18.52
C VAL A 63 0.55 -19.69 19.88
N GLU A 64 0.16 -20.37 20.95
CA GLU A 64 0.30 -19.89 22.33
C GLU A 64 1.22 -20.79 23.17
N GLY A 65 1.73 -20.25 24.28
CA GLY A 65 2.43 -21.02 25.31
C GLY A 65 3.95 -20.92 25.30
N PHE A 66 4.52 -19.88 24.70
CA PHE A 66 5.96 -19.66 24.72
C PHE A 66 6.39 -18.92 25.99
N ALA A 67 7.37 -19.50 26.69
CA ALA A 67 7.88 -18.95 27.94
C ALA A 67 8.78 -17.71 27.71
N ASP A 68 9.42 -17.64 26.55
CA ASP A 68 10.36 -16.58 26.18
C ASP A 68 10.35 -16.30 24.67
N GLU A 69 10.94 -15.17 24.31
CA GLU A 69 11.08 -14.66 22.94
C GLU A 69 11.83 -15.64 22.03
N ALA A 70 12.87 -16.30 22.56
CA ALA A 70 13.73 -17.19 21.77
C ALA A 70 12.98 -18.44 21.32
N ALA A 71 12.18 -19.04 22.21
CA ALA A 71 11.33 -20.18 21.91
C ALA A 71 10.24 -19.82 20.90
N ALA A 72 9.61 -18.66 21.07
CA ALA A 72 8.59 -18.18 20.16
C ALA A 72 9.16 -17.85 18.77
N THR A 73 10.33 -17.20 18.71
CA THR A 73 11.06 -16.89 17.46
C THR A 73 11.46 -18.17 16.72
N ALA A 74 11.98 -19.17 17.43
CA ALA A 74 12.33 -20.46 16.82
C ALA A 74 11.10 -21.17 16.24
N ALA A 75 9.97 -21.13 16.95
CA ALA A 75 8.71 -21.68 16.48
C ALA A 75 8.18 -20.93 15.25
N ALA A 76 8.23 -19.61 15.26
CA ALA A 76 7.82 -18.78 14.13
C ALA A 76 8.63 -19.12 12.88
N ARG A 77 9.97 -19.18 12.95
CA ARG A 77 10.81 -19.60 11.81
C ARG A 77 10.46 -20.99 11.29
N SER A 78 10.22 -21.94 12.19
CA SER A 78 9.81 -23.30 11.80
C SER A 78 8.47 -23.28 11.04
N LEU A 79 7.50 -22.52 11.54
CA LEU A 79 6.17 -22.43 10.93
C LEU A 79 6.19 -21.67 9.60
N ASN A 80 6.97 -20.60 9.50
CA ASN A 80 7.17 -19.87 8.25
C ASN A 80 7.73 -20.79 7.16
N LYS A 81 8.72 -21.61 7.50
CA LYS A 81 9.32 -22.56 6.56
C LYS A 81 8.32 -23.61 6.06
N ASP A 82 7.44 -24.08 6.95
CA ASP A 82 6.48 -25.14 6.62
C ASP A 82 5.22 -24.61 5.90
N THR A 83 4.82 -23.37 6.16
CA THR A 83 3.56 -22.79 5.65
C THR A 83 3.76 -21.74 4.56
N GLY A 84 4.96 -21.16 4.45
CA GLY A 84 5.22 -19.97 3.63
C GLY A 84 4.59 -18.69 4.19
N VAL A 85 4.00 -18.73 5.38
CA VAL A 85 3.29 -17.61 6.01
C VAL A 85 4.19 -16.96 7.05
N VAL A 86 4.33 -15.63 7.00
CA VAL A 86 5.14 -14.88 7.96
C VAL A 86 4.38 -14.72 9.29
N MET A 87 4.87 -15.37 10.33
CA MET A 87 4.30 -15.28 11.68
C MET A 87 4.80 -14.01 12.40
N THR A 88 3.89 -13.30 13.05
CA THR A 88 4.18 -12.19 13.95
C THR A 88 4.33 -12.69 15.38
N LEU A 89 5.47 -12.41 15.99
CA LEU A 89 5.71 -12.60 17.41
C LEU A 89 4.98 -11.53 18.22
N VAL A 90 4.25 -11.95 19.24
CA VAL A 90 3.46 -11.06 20.09
C VAL A 90 3.78 -11.29 21.56
N HIS A 91 4.00 -10.20 22.28
CA HIS A 91 4.27 -10.20 23.72
C HIS A 91 3.30 -9.28 24.45
N ASP A 92 2.68 -9.79 25.51
CA ASP A 92 1.94 -8.96 26.48
C ASP A 92 2.57 -9.15 27.87
N PRO A 93 3.40 -8.19 28.32
CA PRO A 93 3.85 -8.13 29.70
C PRO A 93 2.71 -7.61 30.59
N ALA A 94 1.64 -8.40 30.69
CA ALA A 94 0.56 -8.36 31.67
C ALA A 94 -0.19 -7.02 31.90
N LYS A 95 -0.05 -5.96 31.09
CA LYS A 95 -0.71 -4.64 31.31
C LYS A 95 -0.50 -3.54 30.24
N GLY A 96 -0.22 -3.87 28.98
CA GLY A 96 -0.02 -2.87 27.91
C GLY A 96 -0.54 -3.29 26.54
N PRO A 97 -0.52 -2.42 25.53
CA PRO A 97 -0.77 -2.83 24.15
C PRO A 97 0.28 -3.87 23.74
N PRO A 98 -0.11 -4.94 23.02
CA PRO A 98 0.80 -6.00 22.63
C PRO A 98 1.90 -5.47 21.71
N VAL A 99 3.15 -5.86 21.97
CA VAL A 99 4.27 -5.59 21.06
C VAL A 99 4.29 -6.67 20.00
N ARG A 100 4.31 -6.28 18.73
CA ARG A 100 4.31 -7.16 17.56
C ARG A 100 5.62 -7.03 16.81
N THR A 101 6.27 -8.15 16.53
CA THR A 101 7.55 -8.21 15.80
C THR A 101 7.43 -9.30 14.74
N SER A 102 7.63 -8.99 13.47
CA SER A 102 7.57 -10.03 12.45
C SER A 102 8.82 -10.89 12.53
N VAL A 103 8.65 -12.21 12.51
CA VAL A 103 9.79 -13.12 12.43
C VAL A 103 9.99 -13.43 10.96
N ASP A 104 10.78 -12.63 10.24
CA ASP A 104 11.19 -12.98 8.89
C ASP A 104 12.43 -13.90 8.93
N ASP A 105 12.45 -14.91 8.06
CA ASP A 105 13.65 -15.70 7.73
C ASP A 105 14.59 -14.92 6.79
N ALA A 106 14.29 -13.63 6.54
CA ALA A 106 15.16 -12.72 5.84
C ALA A 106 16.51 -12.74 6.55
N LYS A 107 17.51 -13.36 5.90
CA LYS A 107 18.92 -13.07 6.15
C LYS A 107 19.00 -11.58 6.38
N LYS A 108 19.33 -11.16 7.60
CA LYS A 108 19.66 -9.77 7.92
C LYS A 108 20.61 -9.34 6.81
N ALA A 109 20.15 -8.50 5.89
CA ALA A 109 20.98 -8.09 4.76
C ALA A 109 22.27 -7.58 5.38
N ALA A 110 23.43 -8.12 4.96
CA ALA A 110 24.65 -7.69 5.60
C ALA A 110 24.78 -6.20 5.32
N VAL A 111 24.82 -5.40 6.38
CA VAL A 111 25.01 -3.96 6.26
C VAL A 111 26.45 -3.78 5.80
N VAL A 112 26.65 -3.54 4.51
CA VAL A 112 27.96 -3.12 4.02
C VAL A 112 28.04 -1.62 4.28
N PRO A 113 28.96 -1.13 5.12
CA PRO A 113 29.21 0.29 5.25
C PRO A 113 29.89 0.77 3.97
N VAL A 114 29.10 1.02 2.93
CA VAL A 114 29.54 1.78 1.75
C VAL A 114 29.29 3.24 2.09
N SER A 115 30.34 4.05 1.96
CA SER A 115 30.45 5.38 2.57
C SER A 115 29.66 6.50 1.89
N ASP A 116 28.52 6.23 1.22
CA ASP A 116 27.76 7.30 0.56
C ASP A 116 26.26 7.05 0.35
N ALA A 117 25.54 6.52 1.34
CA ALA A 117 24.06 6.48 1.29
C ALA A 117 23.46 7.88 1.03
N ALA A 118 24.03 8.89 1.68
CA ALA A 118 23.62 10.29 1.55
C ALA A 118 23.76 10.82 0.12
N GLY A 119 24.87 10.55 -0.56
CA GLY A 119 25.08 10.94 -1.96
C GLY A 119 24.12 10.23 -2.92
N VAL A 120 23.85 8.94 -2.71
CA VAL A 120 22.86 8.18 -3.50
C VAL A 120 21.45 8.78 -3.31
N ILE A 121 21.05 9.04 -2.06
CA ILE A 121 19.76 9.66 -1.74
C ILE A 121 19.65 11.06 -2.36
N ALA A 122 20.67 11.90 -2.19
CA ALA A 122 20.69 13.24 -2.75
C ALA A 122 20.63 13.23 -4.29
N GLY A 123 21.35 12.29 -4.93
CA GLY A 123 21.31 12.09 -6.37
C GLY A 123 19.93 11.67 -6.86
N CYS A 124 19.27 10.75 -6.15
CA CYS A 124 17.90 10.33 -6.44
C CYS A 124 16.92 11.50 -6.30
N ILE A 125 16.95 12.22 -5.19
CA ILE A 125 16.10 13.40 -4.97
C ILE A 125 16.30 14.43 -6.10
N ALA A 126 17.55 14.70 -6.49
CA ALA A 126 17.86 15.62 -7.57
C ALA A 126 17.33 15.15 -8.94
N ALA A 127 17.45 13.85 -9.25
CA ALA A 127 16.92 13.27 -10.49
C ALA A 127 15.40 13.43 -10.61
N HIS A 128 14.69 13.44 -9.47
CA HIS A 128 13.24 13.67 -9.38
C HIS A 128 12.85 15.16 -9.23
N GLY A 129 13.79 16.07 -9.45
CA GLY A 129 13.55 17.52 -9.43
C GLY A 129 13.62 18.18 -8.05
N GLY A 130 13.99 17.43 -7.01
CA GLY A 130 14.18 17.94 -5.65
C GLY A 130 12.92 18.57 -5.04
N ALA A 131 13.11 19.55 -4.16
CA ALA A 131 12.02 20.19 -3.41
C ALA A 131 11.01 20.98 -4.28
N THR A 132 11.34 21.27 -5.54
CA THR A 132 10.44 22.00 -6.44
C THR A 132 9.85 21.12 -7.54
N GLY A 133 10.32 19.88 -7.69
CA GLY A 133 9.88 18.92 -8.69
C GLY A 133 8.62 18.14 -8.31
N GLY A 134 8.33 17.09 -9.08
CA GLY A 134 7.31 16.08 -8.81
C GLY A 134 5.96 16.65 -8.36
N ALA A 135 5.51 16.22 -7.18
CA ALA A 135 4.24 16.65 -6.59
C ALA A 135 4.18 18.17 -6.35
N ALA A 136 5.28 18.80 -5.93
CA ALA A 136 5.32 20.24 -5.68
C ALA A 136 5.17 21.05 -6.98
N ALA A 137 5.76 20.59 -8.08
CA ALA A 137 5.56 21.21 -9.39
C ALA A 137 4.11 21.11 -9.86
N LEU A 138 3.50 19.93 -9.74
CA LEU A 138 2.09 19.70 -10.09
C LEU A 138 1.15 20.56 -9.26
N ALA A 139 1.37 20.67 -7.94
CA ALA A 139 0.56 21.47 -7.04
C ALA A 139 0.54 22.97 -7.41
N ARG A 140 1.60 23.48 -8.05
CA ARG A 140 1.68 24.87 -8.53
C ARG A 140 1.12 25.07 -9.93
N ALA A 141 0.89 24.00 -10.69
CA ALA A 141 0.36 24.10 -12.03
C ALA A 141 -1.08 24.63 -12.02
N PRO A 142 -1.40 25.65 -12.84
CA PRO A 142 -2.76 26.21 -12.89
C PRO A 142 -3.82 25.16 -13.24
N ALA A 143 -3.52 24.33 -14.24
CA ALA A 143 -4.32 23.20 -14.63
C ALA A 143 -3.48 21.94 -14.78
N VAL A 144 -4.08 20.79 -14.44
CA VAL A 144 -3.48 19.46 -14.56
C VAL A 144 -4.47 18.52 -15.22
N ARG A 145 -4.01 17.78 -16.24
CA ARG A 145 -4.71 16.63 -16.82
C ARG A 145 -3.93 15.37 -16.52
N PHE A 146 -4.60 14.34 -16.03
CA PHE A 146 -3.98 13.05 -15.76
C PHE A 146 -4.87 11.92 -16.31
N GLU A 147 -4.31 11.13 -17.23
CA GLU A 147 -4.95 9.95 -17.81
C GLU A 147 -4.16 8.70 -17.47
N PHE A 148 -4.83 7.71 -16.91
CA PHE A 148 -4.21 6.44 -16.57
C PHE A 148 -5.21 5.29 -16.61
N GLU A 149 -4.70 4.08 -16.68
CA GLU A 149 -5.49 2.85 -16.55
C GLU A 149 -5.03 2.09 -15.31
N ARG A 150 -5.98 1.51 -14.58
CA ARG A 150 -5.72 0.55 -13.49
C ARG A 150 -6.10 -0.83 -13.96
N GLU A 151 -5.22 -1.79 -13.77
CA GLU A 151 -5.43 -3.21 -14.03
C GLU A 151 -5.28 -3.97 -12.72
N PHE A 152 -6.28 -4.77 -12.37
CA PHE A 152 -6.24 -5.59 -11.17
C PHE A 152 -7.16 -6.80 -11.30
N ASP A 153 -6.84 -7.85 -10.56
CA ASP A 153 -7.65 -9.07 -10.52
C ASP A 153 -8.57 -9.05 -9.30
N LEU A 154 -9.86 -9.29 -9.52
CA LEU A 154 -10.90 -9.36 -8.49
C LEU A 154 -11.79 -10.58 -8.74
N ASP A 155 -11.87 -11.50 -7.78
CA ASP A 155 -12.69 -12.71 -7.85
C ASP A 155 -12.49 -13.51 -9.16
N SER A 156 -11.23 -13.77 -9.52
CA SER A 156 -10.84 -14.43 -10.79
C SER A 156 -11.20 -13.68 -12.07
N ARG A 157 -11.57 -12.39 -11.99
CA ARG A 157 -11.80 -11.52 -13.14
C ARG A 157 -10.70 -10.47 -13.24
N HIS A 158 -10.14 -10.34 -14.44
CA HIS A 158 -9.24 -9.26 -14.77
C HIS A 158 -10.05 -8.00 -15.13
N LEU A 159 -9.84 -6.91 -14.40
CA LEU A 159 -10.54 -5.65 -14.60
C LEU A 159 -9.57 -4.57 -15.07
N VAL A 160 -9.99 -3.81 -16.09
CA VAL A 160 -9.25 -2.65 -16.58
C VAL A 160 -10.14 -1.42 -16.49
N VAL A 161 -9.71 -0.41 -15.75
CA VAL A 161 -10.47 0.82 -15.49
C VAL A 161 -9.65 2.02 -15.94
N GLY A 162 -10.15 2.74 -16.94
CA GLY A 162 -9.55 4.00 -17.41
C GLY A 162 -10.04 5.19 -16.61
N HIS A 163 -9.14 6.12 -16.32
CA HIS A 163 -9.41 7.33 -15.56
C HIS A 163 -8.90 8.54 -16.34
N GLU A 164 -9.70 9.59 -16.39
CA GLU A 164 -9.30 10.90 -16.89
C GLU A 164 -9.67 11.95 -15.85
N TYR A 165 -8.64 12.44 -15.16
CA TYR A 165 -8.73 13.46 -14.14
C TYR A 165 -8.29 14.82 -14.69
N TRP A 166 -9.02 15.85 -14.30
CA TRP A 166 -8.71 17.25 -14.57
C TRP A 166 -8.86 18.10 -13.31
N ARG A 167 -7.91 19.00 -13.12
CA ARG A 167 -7.95 20.10 -12.16
C ARG A 167 -7.70 21.43 -12.87
N ASP A 168 -8.48 22.44 -12.55
CA ASP A 168 -8.21 23.84 -12.88
C ASP A 168 -8.73 24.72 -11.72
N ALA A 169 -7.83 25.40 -11.01
CA ALA A 169 -8.13 26.12 -9.79
C ALA A 169 -8.96 25.27 -8.79
N THR A 170 -10.21 25.67 -8.52
CA THR A 170 -11.14 24.96 -7.62
C THR A 170 -12.03 23.94 -8.33
N SER A 171 -11.95 23.85 -9.66
CA SER A 171 -12.76 22.92 -10.44
C SER A 171 -12.08 21.55 -10.52
N ARG A 172 -12.88 20.50 -10.48
CA ARG A 172 -12.47 19.11 -10.64
C ARG A 172 -13.36 18.40 -11.64
N ARG A 173 -12.75 17.53 -12.43
CA ARG A 173 -13.46 16.57 -13.26
C ARG A 173 -12.75 15.24 -13.15
N LEU A 174 -13.52 14.18 -12.96
CA LEU A 174 -13.04 12.82 -13.00
C LEU A 174 -13.98 12.00 -13.87
N GLU A 175 -13.46 11.43 -14.93
CA GLU A 175 -14.17 10.43 -15.71
C GLU A 175 -13.56 9.05 -15.47
N VAL A 176 -14.43 8.08 -15.20
CA VAL A 176 -14.06 6.68 -14.97
C VAL A 176 -14.75 5.83 -16.04
N ARG A 177 -13.96 5.06 -16.79
CA ARG A 177 -14.43 4.18 -17.87
C ARG A 177 -14.05 2.75 -17.55
N ALA A 178 -15.01 1.91 -17.19
CA ALA A 178 -14.77 0.50 -16.94
C ALA A 178 -14.78 -0.30 -18.25
N LYS A 179 -13.71 -1.03 -18.55
CA LYS A 179 -13.67 -2.00 -19.64
C LYS A 179 -14.09 -3.37 -19.09
N GLY A 180 -15.07 -4.03 -19.73
CA GLY A 180 -15.48 -5.38 -19.34
C GLY A 180 -16.67 -5.50 -18.37
N GLY A 181 -17.59 -4.53 -18.36
CA GLY A 181 -18.91 -4.70 -17.71
C GLY A 181 -19.14 -3.94 -16.39
N GLY A 182 -18.39 -2.87 -16.14
CA GLY A 182 -18.68 -1.91 -15.05
C GLY A 182 -19.42 -0.67 -15.53
N ALA A 183 -20.02 0.08 -14.60
CA ALA A 183 -20.61 1.36 -14.91
C ALA A 183 -19.54 2.44 -15.09
N SER A 184 -19.57 3.16 -16.21
CA SER A 184 -18.79 4.38 -16.38
C SER A 184 -19.43 5.53 -15.62
N SER A 185 -18.60 6.45 -15.11
CA SER A 185 -19.06 7.63 -14.40
C SER A 185 -18.32 8.88 -14.82
N LEU A 186 -18.99 10.03 -14.67
CA LEU A 186 -18.40 11.35 -14.86
C LEU A 186 -18.78 12.22 -13.67
N SER A 187 -17.78 12.67 -12.93
CA SER A 187 -17.90 13.62 -11.83
C SER A 187 -17.37 14.97 -12.28
N VAL A 188 -18.15 16.03 -12.05
CA VAL A 188 -17.74 17.43 -12.32
C VAL A 188 -18.10 18.28 -11.10
N ALA A 189 -17.12 18.95 -10.52
CA ALA A 189 -17.29 19.91 -9.43
C ALA A 189 -16.72 21.27 -9.84
N THR A 190 -17.49 22.33 -9.63
CA THR A 190 -17.11 23.72 -9.89
C THR A 190 -17.68 24.63 -8.81
N ALA A 191 -17.35 25.92 -8.83
CA ALA A 191 -18.00 26.92 -7.97
C ALA A 191 -19.53 27.00 -8.18
N ASN A 192 -20.04 26.59 -9.35
CA ASN A 192 -21.46 26.68 -9.70
C ASN A 192 -22.26 25.43 -9.33
N GLY A 193 -21.61 24.37 -8.84
CA GLY A 193 -22.25 23.13 -8.47
C GLY A 193 -21.37 21.91 -8.69
N ALA A 194 -21.89 20.77 -8.23
CA ALA A 194 -21.26 19.47 -8.37
C ALA A 194 -22.28 18.43 -8.83
N TRP A 195 -21.87 17.61 -9.78
CA TRP A 195 -22.72 16.59 -10.41
C TRP A 195 -21.93 15.31 -10.62
N ILE A 196 -22.62 14.19 -10.44
CA ILE A 196 -22.15 12.88 -10.88
C ILE A 196 -23.13 12.34 -11.91
N ARG A 197 -22.60 11.82 -13.02
CA ARG A 197 -23.35 11.06 -14.02
C ARG A 197 -22.92 9.61 -13.97
N VAL A 198 -23.88 8.70 -13.88
CA VAL A 198 -23.68 7.24 -13.98
C VAL A 198 -24.71 6.69 -14.96
N GLY A 199 -24.25 6.18 -16.11
CA GLY A 199 -25.14 5.92 -17.25
C GLY A 199 -25.91 7.19 -17.64
N ASP A 200 -27.23 7.10 -17.76
CA ASP A 200 -28.10 8.21 -18.14
C ASP A 200 -28.57 9.07 -16.96
N GLN A 201 -28.17 8.70 -15.73
CA GLN A 201 -28.60 9.38 -14.52
C GLN A 201 -27.59 10.46 -14.12
N VAL A 202 -28.08 11.69 -14.00
CA VAL A 202 -27.33 12.84 -13.48
C VAL A 202 -27.88 13.24 -12.12
N GLU A 203 -27.02 13.26 -11.12
CA GLU A 203 -27.36 13.60 -9.74
C GLU A 203 -26.52 14.77 -9.24
N LYS A 204 -27.15 15.72 -8.54
CA LYS A 204 -26.43 16.78 -7.83
C LYS A 204 -25.79 16.22 -6.56
N ARG A 205 -24.59 16.71 -6.24
CA ARG A 205 -23.83 16.35 -5.04
C ARG A 205 -23.34 17.60 -4.32
N ASP A 206 -22.87 17.41 -3.10
CA ASP A 206 -22.11 18.44 -2.39
C ASP A 206 -20.77 18.70 -3.11
N ILE A 207 -20.39 19.98 -3.22
CA ILE A 207 -19.18 20.39 -3.95
C ILE A 207 -17.93 19.87 -3.24
N GLY A 208 -17.85 20.04 -1.91
CA GLY A 208 -16.69 19.62 -1.14
C GLY A 208 -16.49 18.11 -1.19
N VAL A 209 -17.57 17.34 -1.00
CA VAL A 209 -17.53 15.87 -1.09
C VAL A 209 -17.04 15.41 -2.47
N LEU A 210 -17.56 15.99 -3.56
CA LEU A 210 -17.18 15.55 -4.90
C LEU A 210 -15.73 15.94 -5.26
N ILE A 211 -15.25 17.09 -4.78
CA ILE A 211 -13.84 17.48 -4.91
C ILE A 211 -12.95 16.48 -4.18
N SER A 212 -13.24 16.17 -2.90
CA SER A 212 -12.45 15.22 -2.12
C SER A 212 -12.43 13.83 -2.76
N GLN A 213 -13.56 13.37 -3.32
CA GLN A 213 -13.62 12.11 -4.06
C GLN A 213 -12.76 12.15 -5.34
N ALA A 214 -12.87 13.20 -6.15
CA ALA A 214 -12.09 13.35 -7.37
C ALA A 214 -10.57 13.43 -7.08
N ASP A 215 -10.18 14.13 -6.01
CA ASP A 215 -8.78 14.32 -5.63
C ASP A 215 -8.08 13.02 -5.19
N THR A 216 -8.82 11.97 -4.82
CA THR A 216 -8.23 10.64 -4.61
C THR A 216 -7.62 10.01 -5.88
N PHE A 217 -7.99 10.55 -7.05
CA PHE A 217 -7.47 10.14 -8.37
C PHE A 217 -6.51 11.18 -8.95
N ALA A 218 -6.15 12.22 -8.20
CA ALA A 218 -5.14 13.18 -8.60
C ALA A 218 -3.77 12.48 -8.74
N PRO A 219 -2.89 12.92 -9.67
CA PRO A 219 -1.60 12.30 -9.87
C PRO A 219 -0.75 12.30 -8.60
N GLU A 220 -0.83 13.34 -7.77
CA GLU A 220 -0.12 13.44 -6.50
C GLU A 220 -0.51 12.34 -5.50
N VAL A 221 -1.74 11.82 -5.58
CA VAL A 221 -2.22 10.71 -4.74
C VAL A 221 -1.88 9.37 -5.39
N VAL A 222 -2.21 9.22 -6.67
CA VAL A 222 -2.07 7.95 -7.41
C VAL A 222 -0.60 7.57 -7.59
N LEU A 223 0.27 8.55 -7.83
CA LEU A 223 1.71 8.37 -8.08
C LEU A 223 2.56 8.92 -6.93
N GLY A 224 2.00 9.08 -5.73
CA GLY A 224 2.64 9.81 -4.62
C GLY A 224 4.05 9.33 -4.30
N VAL A 225 4.29 8.02 -4.26
CA VAL A 225 5.63 7.44 -4.03
C VAL A 225 6.65 7.88 -5.08
N ALA A 226 6.24 7.96 -6.34
CA ALA A 226 7.09 8.37 -7.45
C ALA A 226 7.27 9.89 -7.53
N LEU A 227 6.27 10.67 -7.11
CA LEU A 227 6.24 12.13 -7.25
C LEU A 227 6.79 12.88 -6.04
N ASP A 228 6.84 12.25 -4.86
CA ASP A 228 7.26 12.89 -3.61
C ASP A 228 8.51 12.22 -3.01
N VAL A 229 9.50 11.96 -3.88
CA VAL A 229 10.79 11.35 -3.50
C VAL A 229 11.53 12.17 -2.45
N GLN A 230 11.40 13.50 -2.50
CA GLN A 230 11.97 14.40 -1.49
C GLN A 230 11.44 14.09 -0.09
N THR A 231 10.13 13.91 0.08
CA THR A 231 9.55 13.56 1.39
C THR A 231 9.87 12.11 1.74
N LEU A 232 9.83 11.20 0.77
CA LEU A 232 10.11 9.78 0.97
C LEU A 232 11.53 9.52 1.49
N LEU A 233 12.55 10.12 0.85
CA LEU A 233 13.95 9.84 1.14
C LEU A 233 14.67 10.95 1.90
N GLY A 234 14.11 12.16 1.93
CA GLY A 234 14.69 13.33 2.63
C GLY A 234 13.83 13.83 3.79
N GLY A 235 12.79 13.09 4.17
CA GLY A 235 11.94 13.39 5.32
C GLY A 235 12.61 13.07 6.66
N PRO A 236 11.89 13.25 7.79
CA PRO A 236 12.37 12.84 9.11
C PRO A 236 12.77 11.35 9.15
N GLY A 237 13.94 11.03 9.73
CA GLY A 237 14.47 9.67 9.76
C GLY A 237 15.20 9.24 8.48
N SER A 238 15.48 10.19 7.57
CA SER A 238 16.33 9.95 6.40
C SER A 238 17.81 9.77 6.77
N GLU A 239 18.23 10.37 7.89
CA GLU A 239 19.55 10.22 8.48
C GLU A 239 19.88 8.80 8.95
N GLU A 240 18.85 7.96 9.13
CA GLU A 240 18.95 6.55 9.52
C GLU A 240 19.01 5.61 8.31
N LEU A 241 18.86 6.13 7.08
CA LEU A 241 18.89 5.30 5.88
C LEU A 241 20.32 4.86 5.56
N LEU A 242 20.48 3.56 5.40
CA LEU A 242 21.73 2.88 5.11
C LEU A 242 21.67 2.24 3.72
N LEU A 243 22.84 1.96 3.16
CA LEU A 243 22.95 1.09 1.99
C LEU A 243 22.77 -0.36 2.42
N LEU A 244 21.88 -1.08 1.73
CA LEU A 244 21.55 -2.47 2.03
C LEU A 244 22.04 -3.39 0.90
N GLU A 245 22.39 -4.62 1.25
CA GLU A 245 22.62 -5.68 0.26
C GLU A 245 21.32 -6.19 -0.38
N GLY A 246 21.46 -6.86 -1.53
CA GLY A 246 20.37 -7.60 -2.15
C GLY A 246 19.41 -6.77 -3.00
N ALA A 247 19.85 -5.61 -3.48
CA ALA A 247 19.13 -4.87 -4.53
C ALA A 247 18.95 -5.78 -5.76
N GLU A 248 17.71 -5.93 -6.22
CA GLU A 248 17.44 -6.65 -7.48
C GLU A 248 17.84 -5.80 -8.69
N SER A 249 17.72 -4.48 -8.56
CA SER A 249 18.26 -3.50 -9.49
C SER A 249 18.97 -2.38 -8.72
N GLY A 250 20.16 -2.01 -9.20
CA GLY A 250 20.87 -0.83 -8.72
C GLY A 250 21.35 -0.88 -7.26
N VAL A 251 21.05 0.19 -6.52
CA VAL A 251 21.50 0.44 -5.16
C VAL A 251 20.29 0.49 -4.23
N ARG A 252 20.30 -0.29 -3.15
CA ARG A 252 19.23 -0.29 -2.15
C ARG A 252 19.56 0.61 -0.98
N VAL A 253 18.63 1.50 -0.64
CA VAL A 253 18.65 2.29 0.60
C VAL A 253 17.49 1.86 1.51
N GLY A 254 17.68 1.86 2.83
CA GLY A 254 16.63 1.51 3.78
C GLY A 254 17.14 1.53 5.21
N ARG A 255 16.27 1.28 6.20
CA ARG A 255 16.66 1.38 7.62
C ARG A 255 17.51 0.20 8.12
N GLY A 256 17.54 -0.93 7.40
CA GLY A 256 18.33 -2.12 7.80
C GLY A 256 17.84 -2.83 9.08
N GLU A 257 16.90 -2.22 9.78
CA GLU A 257 16.12 -2.76 10.89
C GLU A 257 14.96 -3.62 10.37
N ASP A 258 14.22 -4.26 11.27
CA ASP A 258 13.20 -5.25 10.96
C ASP A 258 12.27 -4.78 9.79
N PRO A 259 12.19 -5.53 8.68
CA PRO A 259 11.42 -5.14 7.49
C PRO A 259 9.90 -5.09 7.72
N SER A 260 9.44 -5.34 8.95
CA SER A 260 8.05 -5.22 9.38
C SER A 260 7.75 -3.96 10.21
N GLU A 261 8.76 -3.16 10.55
CA GLU A 261 8.51 -1.88 11.22
C GLU A 261 7.78 -0.90 10.30
N PRO A 262 6.75 -0.18 10.79
CA PRO A 262 6.04 0.82 10.01
C PRO A 262 6.98 1.88 9.41
N GLY A 263 6.79 2.19 8.14
CA GLY A 263 7.59 3.19 7.41
C GLY A 263 8.28 2.64 6.16
N LEU A 264 9.32 3.36 5.71
CA LEU A 264 10.12 2.96 4.56
C LEU A 264 11.03 1.78 4.93
N ALA A 265 10.73 0.60 4.40
CA ALA A 265 11.59 -0.57 4.56
C ALA A 265 12.82 -0.45 3.65
N PHE A 266 12.59 -0.23 2.35
CA PHE A 266 13.67 0.04 1.39
C PHE A 266 13.20 0.79 0.15
N ALA A 267 14.15 1.39 -0.56
CA ALA A 267 14.02 1.88 -1.93
C ALA A 267 15.20 1.39 -2.78
N ASP A 268 14.92 0.82 -3.94
CA ASP A 268 15.90 0.46 -4.96
C ASP A 268 16.03 1.63 -5.94
N ILE A 269 17.27 2.10 -6.16
CA ILE A 269 17.61 3.26 -6.98
C ILE A 269 18.54 2.81 -8.10
N ASP A 270 18.19 3.13 -9.34
CA ASP A 270 19.08 2.89 -10.49
C ASP A 270 20.29 3.83 -10.42
N PRO A 271 21.54 3.34 -10.33
CA PRO A 271 22.72 4.17 -10.15
C PRO A 271 23.08 5.00 -11.41
N GLY A 272 22.58 4.62 -12.59
CA GLY A 272 22.86 5.32 -13.83
C GLY A 272 22.01 6.59 -14.00
N SER A 273 20.71 6.48 -13.69
CA SER A 273 19.73 7.55 -13.85
C SER A 273 19.37 8.27 -12.55
N GLY A 274 19.60 7.65 -11.40
CA GLY A 274 19.10 8.12 -10.10
C GLY A 274 17.59 7.94 -9.94
N HIS A 275 16.93 7.14 -10.78
CA HIS A 275 15.50 6.91 -10.68
C HIS A 275 15.15 5.88 -9.61
N LEU A 276 13.93 5.96 -9.07
CA LEU A 276 13.39 4.94 -8.18
C LEU A 276 12.93 3.75 -9.02
N ASP A 277 13.38 2.55 -8.72
CA ASP A 277 12.90 1.34 -9.37
C ASP A 277 11.85 0.65 -8.51
N ARG A 278 12.12 0.53 -7.20
CA ARG A 278 11.23 -0.14 -6.25
C ARG A 278 11.19 0.59 -4.94
N VAL A 279 10.05 0.58 -4.27
CA VAL A 279 9.89 1.10 -2.92
C VAL A 279 9.03 0.12 -2.13
N ARG A 280 9.51 -0.34 -0.98
CA ARG A 280 8.71 -1.11 -0.03
C ARG A 280 8.40 -0.26 1.18
N TYR A 281 7.12 -0.12 1.48
CA TYR A 281 6.62 0.63 2.63
C TYR A 281 5.75 -0.27 3.49
N VAL A 282 5.90 -0.19 4.81
CA VAL A 282 5.08 -0.94 5.76
C VAL A 282 4.08 0.00 6.41
N THR A 283 2.81 -0.36 6.34
CA THR A 283 1.71 0.38 6.95
C THR A 283 1.06 -0.49 8.03
N GLU A 284 0.09 0.08 8.77
CA GLU A 284 -0.73 -0.71 9.70
C GLU A 284 -1.47 -1.87 8.99
N GLY A 285 -1.84 -1.70 7.72
CA GLY A 285 -2.45 -2.74 6.87
C GLY A 285 -1.44 -3.67 6.19
N GLY A 286 -0.18 -3.66 6.62
CA GLY A 286 0.90 -4.50 6.10
C GLY A 286 1.79 -3.81 5.07
N ALA A 287 2.71 -4.61 4.51
CA ALA A 287 3.68 -4.16 3.53
C ALA A 287 3.04 -3.93 2.15
N VAL A 288 3.48 -2.88 1.47
CA VAL A 288 3.15 -2.56 0.08
C VAL A 288 4.46 -2.37 -0.68
N LEU A 289 4.63 -3.11 -1.77
CA LEU A 289 5.73 -2.97 -2.71
C LEU A 289 5.25 -2.21 -3.94
N PHE A 290 5.94 -1.13 -4.26
CA PHE A 290 5.78 -0.37 -5.48
C PHE A 290 6.93 -0.70 -6.43
N GLU A 291 6.64 -1.01 -7.69
CA GLU A 291 7.63 -1.16 -8.74
C GLU A 291 7.32 -0.17 -9.86
N MET A 292 8.32 0.62 -10.26
CA MET A 292 8.18 1.71 -11.22
C MET A 292 9.04 1.44 -12.45
N ARG A 293 8.48 1.64 -13.63
CA ARG A 293 9.15 1.39 -14.91
C ARG A 293 8.82 2.46 -15.94
N ASP A 294 9.62 2.47 -17.01
CA ASP A 294 9.40 3.30 -18.19
C ASP A 294 9.31 4.81 -17.86
N TRP A 295 10.26 5.29 -17.06
CA TRP A 295 10.34 6.68 -16.61
C TRP A 295 10.34 7.67 -17.77
N LYS A 296 9.52 8.71 -17.63
CA LYS A 296 9.36 9.80 -18.61
C LYS A 296 9.42 11.14 -17.90
N LEU A 297 10.18 12.06 -18.48
CA LEU A 297 10.15 13.47 -18.11
C LEU A 297 9.00 14.14 -18.85
N LEU A 298 8.00 14.62 -18.13
CA LEU A 298 6.82 15.25 -18.74
C LEU A 298 6.88 16.77 -18.74
N ALA A 299 7.60 17.33 -17.78
CA ALA A 299 7.92 18.74 -17.70
C ALA A 299 9.23 18.92 -16.90
N PRO A 300 9.84 20.11 -16.88
CA PRO A 300 11.01 20.37 -16.04
C PRO A 300 10.75 19.98 -14.58
N GLY A 301 11.51 19.00 -14.09
CA GLY A 301 11.40 18.49 -12.72
C GLY A 301 10.20 17.57 -12.43
N VAL A 302 9.39 17.20 -13.43
CA VAL A 302 8.27 16.26 -13.27
C VAL A 302 8.60 14.97 -14.02
N LEU A 303 9.21 14.05 -13.28
CA LEU A 303 9.52 12.70 -13.73
C LEU A 303 8.42 11.75 -13.24
N VAL A 304 7.87 10.93 -14.14
CA VAL A 304 6.84 9.94 -13.79
C VAL A 304 7.11 8.58 -14.41
N PRO A 305 6.71 7.49 -13.76
CA PRO A 305 6.79 6.17 -14.36
C PRO A 305 5.69 6.03 -15.43
N GLY A 306 6.01 5.37 -16.54
CA GLY A 306 4.99 4.94 -17.51
C GLY A 306 4.12 3.80 -16.96
N THR A 307 4.71 2.96 -16.12
CA THR A 307 4.05 1.83 -15.47
C THR A 307 4.42 1.80 -13.99
N MET A 308 3.42 1.65 -13.11
CA MET A 308 3.63 1.42 -11.68
C MET A 308 2.84 0.20 -11.23
N THR A 309 3.53 -0.83 -10.73
CA THR A 309 2.88 -1.96 -10.05
C THR A 309 2.85 -1.72 -8.55
N LEU A 310 1.74 -2.06 -7.92
CA LEU A 310 1.59 -2.11 -6.47
C LEU A 310 1.26 -3.55 -6.08
N GLU A 311 1.98 -4.12 -5.14
CA GLU A 311 1.71 -5.44 -4.56
C GLU A 311 1.55 -5.31 -3.05
N ARG A 312 0.42 -5.79 -2.53
CA ARG A 312 0.11 -5.78 -1.10
C ARG A 312 0.51 -7.09 -0.45
N ALA A 313 0.65 -7.10 0.87
CA ALA A 313 1.00 -8.28 1.65
C ALA A 313 0.04 -9.48 1.45
N ASP A 314 -1.22 -9.22 1.09
CA ASP A 314 -2.21 -10.27 0.76
C ASP A 314 -2.06 -10.85 -0.67
N GLY A 315 -1.03 -10.44 -1.40
CA GLY A 315 -0.75 -10.87 -2.77
C GLY A 315 -1.59 -10.15 -3.84
N ARG A 316 -2.48 -9.23 -3.46
CA ARG A 316 -3.20 -8.43 -4.46
C ARG A 316 -2.24 -7.52 -5.19
N ARG A 317 -2.31 -7.61 -6.51
CA ARG A 317 -1.50 -6.81 -7.43
C ARG A 317 -2.40 -5.87 -8.23
N GLU A 318 -1.93 -4.63 -8.33
CA GLU A 318 -2.52 -3.59 -9.16
C GLU A 318 -1.45 -3.02 -10.07
N THR A 319 -1.74 -2.85 -11.35
CA THR A 319 -0.86 -2.17 -12.30
C THR A 319 -1.50 -0.88 -12.78
N ILE A 320 -0.77 0.21 -12.69
CA ILE A 320 -1.15 1.54 -13.15
C ILE A 320 -0.35 1.87 -14.40
N HIS A 321 -1.05 2.13 -15.51
CA HIS A 321 -0.46 2.55 -16.78
C HIS A 321 -0.71 4.03 -16.99
N VAL A 322 0.32 4.85 -16.86
CA VAL A 322 0.22 6.30 -17.11
C VAL A 322 0.20 6.55 -18.61
N LYS A 323 -0.93 7.05 -19.11
CA LYS A 323 -1.10 7.36 -20.53
C LYS A 323 -0.71 8.80 -20.83
N ARG A 324 -1.05 9.72 -19.92
CA ARG A 324 -0.82 11.16 -20.08
C ARG A 324 -0.78 11.84 -18.72
N LEU A 325 0.15 12.77 -18.55
CA LEU A 325 0.09 13.78 -17.50
C LEU A 325 0.58 15.10 -18.09
N GLU A 326 -0.26 16.12 -18.04
CA GLU A 326 -0.02 17.43 -18.64
C GLU A 326 -0.27 18.53 -17.62
N MET A 327 0.63 19.51 -17.58
CA MET A 327 0.42 20.78 -16.89
C MET A 327 0.09 21.85 -17.94
N ALA A 328 -0.93 22.65 -17.69
CA ALA A 328 -1.38 23.71 -18.59
C ALA A 328 -1.71 24.99 -17.81
N ASP A 329 -1.77 26.12 -18.51
CA ASP A 329 -2.18 27.40 -17.92
C ASP A 329 -3.68 27.45 -17.61
N THR A 330 -4.49 26.69 -18.34
CA THR A 330 -5.92 26.51 -18.11
C THR A 330 -6.40 25.23 -18.79
N ALA A 331 -7.49 24.65 -18.29
CA ALA A 331 -8.15 23.54 -18.96
C ALA A 331 -8.87 24.02 -20.25
N PRO A 332 -9.03 23.14 -21.26
CA PRO A 332 -9.81 23.45 -22.45
C PRO A 332 -11.24 23.90 -22.12
N ALA A 333 -11.77 24.82 -22.93
CA ALA A 333 -13.15 25.28 -22.78
C ALA A 333 -14.14 24.10 -22.81
N GLY A 334 -15.12 24.12 -21.90
CA GLY A 334 -16.14 23.08 -21.78
C GLY A 334 -15.74 21.85 -20.97
N THR A 335 -14.48 21.75 -20.52
CA THR A 335 -13.99 20.61 -19.69
C THR A 335 -14.88 20.40 -18.45
N PHE A 336 -15.28 21.49 -17.79
CA PHE A 336 -16.07 21.44 -16.55
C PHE A 336 -17.55 21.79 -16.74
N ASN A 337 -18.09 21.59 -17.94
CA ASN A 337 -19.54 21.74 -18.14
C ASN A 337 -20.30 20.71 -17.29
N ALA A 338 -21.43 21.14 -16.74
CA ALA A 338 -22.34 20.21 -16.08
C ALA A 338 -22.74 19.10 -17.07
N PRO A 339 -22.75 17.83 -16.65
CA PRO A 339 -23.20 16.76 -17.52
C PRO A 339 -24.67 16.98 -17.88
N GLU A 340 -24.98 16.97 -19.17
CA GLU A 340 -26.35 17.03 -19.65
C GLU A 340 -27.02 15.67 -19.42
N LYS A 341 -28.33 15.68 -19.13
CA LYS A 341 -29.11 14.46 -19.29
C LYS A 341 -29.17 14.18 -20.79
N ASP A 342 -28.83 12.97 -21.20
CA ASP A 342 -29.15 12.54 -22.56
C ASP A 342 -30.67 12.64 -22.71
N THR A 343 -31.11 13.65 -23.45
CA THR A 343 -32.52 13.76 -23.83
C THR A 343 -32.69 12.68 -24.88
N PRO A 344 -33.49 11.62 -24.66
CA PRO A 344 -33.67 10.60 -25.68
C PRO A 344 -34.10 11.30 -26.97
N SER A 345 -33.36 11.07 -28.06
CA SER A 345 -33.72 11.63 -29.37
C SER A 345 -35.14 11.14 -29.70
N PRO A 346 -36.05 12.06 -30.12
CA PRO A 346 -37.47 11.76 -30.29
C PRO A 346 -37.77 10.68 -31.33
#